data_AF-A0A533SN62-F1
#
_entry.id   AF-A0A533SN62-F1
#
_cell.length_a   1.000
_cell.length_b   1.000
_cell.length_c   1.000
_cell.angle_alpha   90.00
_cell.angle_beta   90.00
_cell.angle_gamma   90.00
#
_symmetry.space_group_name_H-M   'P 1'
#
loop_
_entity.id
_entity.type
_entity.pdbx_description
1 polymer ?
#
loop_
_entity_poly.entity_id
_entity_poly.type
_entity_poly.pdbx_seq_one_letter_code
_entity_poly.pdbx_strand_id
1 'polypeptide(L)' 'MPGILRANACPTLVLEAKATPGFLGRFRRVTVSAYCTRAEKTVAEPEVGCGLCHPLASLFTDKKE' A
#
# COMPACT_ATOMS: atom_id res chain seq x y z
N MET A 1 -6.76 2.17 -14.64
CA MET A 1 -6.91 1.74 -13.24
C MET A 1 -5.54 1.84 -12.57
N PRO A 2 -5.37 2.52 -11.41
CA PRO A 2 -4.08 2.73 -10.77
C PRO A 2 -3.29 1.42 -10.56
N GLY A 3 -1.97 1.46 -10.76
CA GLY A 3 -1.10 0.27 -10.64
C GLY A 3 -1.16 -0.37 -9.25
N ILE A 4 -1.17 0.44 -8.19
CA ILE A 4 -1.26 -0.02 -6.80
C ILE A 4 -2.53 -0.85 -6.55
N LEU A 5 -3.69 -0.39 -7.05
CA LEU A 5 -4.96 -1.11 -6.88
C LEU A 5 -5.00 -2.44 -7.67
N ARG A 6 -4.21 -2.58 -8.74
CA ARG A 6 -4.06 -3.85 -9.44
C ARG A 6 -3.09 -4.80 -8.72
N ALA A 7 -2.06 -4.26 -8.08
CA ALA A 7 -1.05 -5.05 -7.36
C ALA A 7 -1.56 -5.53 -5.99
N ASN A 8 -2.32 -4.68 -5.29
CA ASN A 8 -2.86 -4.96 -3.98
C ASN A 8 -4.38 -4.74 -3.97
N ALA A 9 -5.12 -5.84 -3.88
CA ALA A 9 -6.58 -5.87 -3.87
C ALA A 9 -7.17 -5.85 -2.45
N CYS A 10 -6.41 -5.44 -1.43
CA CYS A 10 -6.88 -5.43 -0.04
C CYS A 10 -8.06 -4.46 0.14
N PRO A 11 -9.24 -4.92 0.57
CA PRO A 11 -10.43 -4.07 0.69
C PRO A 11 -10.37 -3.08 1.87
N THR A 12 -9.42 -3.27 2.78
CA THR A 12 -9.21 -2.44 3.98
C THR A 12 -8.02 -1.48 3.83
N LEU A 13 -7.40 -1.45 2.65
CA LEU A 13 -6.34 -0.51 2.33
C LEU A 13 -6.95 0.78 1.77
N VAL A 14 -6.70 1.89 2.44
CA VAL A 14 -7.10 3.23 2.00
C VAL A 14 -5.89 3.91 1.38
N LEU A 15 -6.03 4.34 0.12
CA LEU A 15 -5.04 5.12 -0.59
C LEU A 15 -5.47 6.58 -0.63
N GLU A 16 -4.60 7.47 -0.18
CA GLU A 16 -4.77 8.91 -0.31
C GLU A 16 -3.78 9.44 -1.35
N ALA A 17 -4.28 10.17 -2.35
CA ALA A 17 -3.47 10.78 -3.40
C ALA A 17 -3.56 12.29 -3.31
N LYS A 18 -2.41 12.96 -3.18
CA LYS A 18 -2.33 14.42 -3.10
C LYS A 18 -1.48 14.98 -4.24
N ALA A 19 -2.09 15.84 -5.06
CA ALA A 19 -1.37 16.60 -6.08
C ALA A 19 -0.62 17.77 -5.42
N THR A 20 0.70 17.66 -5.34
CA THR A 20 1.56 18.70 -4.78
C THR A 20 2.32 19.44 -5.89
N PRO A 21 2.58 20.75 -5.72
CA PRO A 21 3.47 21.46 -6.63
C PRO A 21 4.88 20.86 -6.59
N GLY A 22 5.51 20.83 -7.75
CA GLY A 22 6.92 20.52 -7.94
C GLY A 22 7.82 21.71 -7.61
N PHE A 23 9.08 21.61 -8.03
CA PHE A 23 10.10 22.62 -7.75
C PHE A 23 9.71 23.99 -8.35
N LEU A 24 9.76 25.05 -7.54
CA LEU A 24 9.40 26.43 -7.93
C LEU A 24 7.99 26.57 -8.57
N GLY A 25 7.05 25.69 -8.21
CA GLY A 25 5.71 25.67 -8.81
C GLY A 25 5.67 25.14 -10.24
N ARG A 26 6.81 24.64 -10.76
CA ARG A 26 6.91 23.99 -12.06
C ARG A 26 6.71 22.49 -11.90
N PHE A 27 5.80 21.94 -12.71
CA PHE A 27 5.29 20.56 -12.66
C PHE A 27 4.44 20.25 -11.41
N ARG A 28 3.53 19.29 -11.55
CA ARG A 28 2.72 18.74 -10.45
C ARG A 28 3.13 17.29 -10.25
N ARG A 29 3.26 16.86 -9.00
CA ARG A 29 3.53 15.46 -8.65
C ARG A 29 2.41 14.95 -7.78
N VAL A 30 2.05 13.69 -7.97
CA VAL A 30 1.09 13.00 -7.10
C VAL A 30 1.89 12.24 -6.05
N THR A 31 1.69 12.59 -4.79
CA THR A 31 2.18 11.80 -3.66
C THR A 31 1.06 10.87 -3.23
N VAL A 32 1.36 9.58 -3.07
CA VAL A 32 0.40 8.58 -2.60
C VAL A 32 0.84 8.11 -1.22
N SER A 33 -0.08 8.14 -0.25
CA SER A 33 0.05 7.51 1.07
C SER A 33 -0.95 6.38 1.19
N ALA A 34 -0.61 5.38 2.00
CA ALA A 34 -1.45 4.21 2.22
C ALA A 34 -1.60 3.90 3.70
N TYR A 35 -2.82 3.55 4.10
CA TYR A 35 -3.15 3.19 5.47
C TYR A 35 -4.04 1.94 5.46
N CYS A 36 -3.73 0.97 6.30
CA CYS A 36 -4.59 -0.20 6.48
C CYS A 36 -5.46 -0.01 7.71
N THR A 37 -6.79 0.03 7.52
CA THR A 37 -7.73 0.23 8.62
C THR A 37 -7.80 -0.96 9.57
N ARG A 38 -7.57 -2.18 9.07
CA ARG A 38 -7.55 -3.39 9.89
C ARG A 38 -6.30 -3.52 10.76
N ALA A 39 -5.14 -3.11 10.24
CA ALA A 39 -3.87 -3.19 10.95
C ALA A 39 -3.53 -1.89 11.70
N GLU A 40 -4.38 -0.87 11.56
CA GLU A 40 -4.25 0.46 12.15
C GLU A 40 -2.85 1.09 11.98
N LYS A 41 -2.28 0.92 10.79
CA LYS A 41 -0.93 1.40 10.48
C LYS A 41 -0.79 1.92 9.06
N THR A 42 0.15 2.84 8.90
CA THR A 42 0.65 3.26 7.59
C THR A 42 1.37 2.10 6.90
N VAL A 43 1.11 1.95 5.60
CA VAL A 43 1.73 0.93 4.76
C VAL A 43 2.80 1.61 3.91
N ALA A 44 4.06 1.21 4.09
CA ALA A 44 5.19 1.79 3.36
C ALA A 44 5.18 1.40 1.87
N GLU A 45 4.85 0.13 1.58
CA GLU A 45 4.77 -0.44 0.24
C GLU A 45 3.33 -0.87 -0.06
N PRO A 46 2.50 0.03 -0.62
CA PRO A 46 1.09 -0.25 -0.82
C PRO A 46 0.82 -1.36 -1.84
N GLU A 47 1.75 -1.64 -2.76
CA GLU A 47 1.70 -2.78 -3.67
C GLU A 47 1.85 -4.14 -2.96
N VAL A 48 2.50 -4.18 -1.79
CA VAL A 48 2.68 -5.40 -0.97
C VAL A 48 1.59 -5.54 0.08
N GLY A 49 1.23 -4.42 0.74
CA GLY A 49 0.22 -4.39 1.79
C GLY A 49 0.77 -4.52 3.21
N CYS A 50 -0.12 -4.73 4.18
CA CYS A 50 0.23 -4.63 5.61
C CYS A 50 0.82 -5.91 6.22
N GLY A 51 0.80 -7.03 5.48
CA GLY A 51 1.22 -8.37 5.94
C GLY A 51 0.22 -9.12 6.82
N LEU A 52 -0.87 -8.47 7.26
CA LEU A 52 -1.85 -9.05 8.19
C LEU A 52 -3.20 -9.37 7.53
N CYS A 53 -3.58 -8.63 6.49
CA CYS A 53 -4.87 -8.83 5.82
C CYS A 53 -4.91 -10.09 4.95
N HIS A 54 -3.78 -10.44 4.36
CA HIS A 54 -3.61 -11.60 3.48
C HIS A 54 -2.42 -12.43 3.99
N PRO A 55 -2.64 -13.27 5.01
CA PRO A 55 -1.57 -14.12 5.53
C PRO A 55 -1.12 -15.10 4.44
N LEU A 56 0.19 -15.33 4.37
CA LEU A 56 0.74 -16.40 3.54
C LEU A 56 0.17 -17.74 4.01
N ALA A 57 -0.26 -18.56 3.06
CA ALA A 57 -0.76 -19.89 3.37
C ALA A 57 0.35 -20.70 4.05
N SER A 58 -0.05 -21.55 5.00
CA SER A 58 0.87 -22.39 5.79
C SER A 58 1.74 -23.33 4.96
N LEU A 59 1.34 -23.62 3.71
CA LEU A 59 2.14 -24.38 2.74
C LEU A 59 3.46 -23.68 2.37
N PHE A 60 3.57 -22.37 2.59
CA PHE A 60 4.75 -21.57 2.26
C PHE A 60 5.54 -21.12 3.49
N THR A 61 5.09 -21.50 4.68
CA THR A 61 5.85 -21.25 5.92
C THR A 61 6.71 -22.47 6.21
N ASP A 62 7.99 -22.42 5.81
CA ASP A 62 8.98 -23.39 6.26
C ASP A 62 9.11 -23.25 7.78
N LYS A 63 8.50 -24.17 8.54
CA LYS A 63 8.86 -24.37 9.94
C LYS A 63 10.29 -24.90 9.95
N LYS A 64 11.26 -24.02 10.09
CA LYS A 64 12.58 -24.40 10.62
C LYS A 64 12.37 -24.62 12.12
N GLU A 65 12.29 -25.89 12.50
CA GLU A 65 12.37 -26.34 13.90
C GLU A 65 13.67 -25.86 14.56
#